data_AF-A0A819GJU9-F1
#
_entry.id   AF-A0A819GJU9-F1
#
_cell.length_a   1.000
_cell.length_b   1.000
_cell.length_c   1.000
_cell.angle_alpha   90.00
_cell.angle_beta   90.00
_cell.angle_gamma   90.00
#
_symmetry.space_group_name_H-M   'P 1'
#
loop_
_entity.id
_entity.type
_entity.pdbx_description
1 polymer ?
#
loop_
_entity_poly.entity_id
_entity_poly.type
_entity_poly.pdbx_seq_one_letter_code
_entity_poly.pdbx_strand_id
1 'polypeptide(L)'
;MLTVPSSVEVPVFYPTYDEFKDFSAFIASIEARGAHKIGLAKIVPPKEWTPRKMGYKSKQIDEKLVENPIKQEVRGKDGIYSVFNIQQRSIKLSSFQRLASSSRYAASSAISNDLEKLEKKYWQSLTSNAPIYGAGTFFSILLERKYS
;
A
#
# COMPACT_ATOMS: atom_id res chain seq x y z
N MET A 1 -28.77 -13.80 23.39
CA MET A 1 -28.20 -13.14 22.20
C MET A 1 -26.77 -12.77 22.54
N LEU A 2 -25.79 -13.30 21.81
CA LEU A 2 -24.39 -12.94 22.00
C LEU A 2 -24.18 -11.55 21.44
N THR A 3 -23.89 -10.59 22.31
CA THR A 3 -23.43 -9.25 21.93
C THR A 3 -22.09 -9.39 21.24
N VAL A 4 -22.04 -9.06 19.94
CA VAL A 4 -20.78 -8.91 19.21
C VAL A 4 -19.98 -7.81 19.91
N PRO A 5 -18.73 -8.05 20.34
CA PRO A 5 -17.94 -7.02 20.99
C PRO A 5 -17.76 -5.83 20.03
N SER A 6 -17.84 -4.62 20.57
CA SER A 6 -17.45 -3.37 19.91
C SER A 6 -16.14 -3.55 19.16
N SER A 7 -16.09 -3.05 17.93
CA SER A 7 -14.96 -3.12 16.99
C SER A 7 -13.59 -3.13 17.68
N VAL A 8 -12.84 -4.20 17.48
CA VAL A 8 -11.45 -4.28 17.90
C VAL A 8 -10.64 -3.32 17.03
N GLU A 9 -10.19 -2.20 17.60
CA GLU A 9 -9.42 -1.20 16.87
C GLU A 9 -8.02 -1.69 16.50
N VAL A 10 -7.54 -1.30 15.32
CA VAL A 10 -6.16 -1.57 14.89
C VAL A 10 -5.21 -0.68 15.68
N PRO A 11 -4.27 -1.23 16.48
CA PRO A 11 -3.38 -0.42 17.30
C PRO A 11 -2.38 0.36 16.45
N VAL A 12 -2.08 1.58 16.89
CA VAL A 12 -1.07 2.46 16.27
C VAL A 12 0.06 2.73 17.28
N PHE A 13 1.29 2.46 16.88
CA PHE A 13 2.48 2.64 17.71
C PHE A 13 3.38 3.76 17.17
N TYR A 14 3.99 4.50 18.09
CA TYR A 14 4.88 5.63 17.82
C TYR A 14 6.20 5.43 18.59
N PRO A 15 7.10 4.56 18.12
CA PRO A 15 8.38 4.33 18.79
C PRO A 15 9.24 5.59 18.84
N THR A 16 10.04 5.69 19.89
CA THR A 16 11.23 6.56 19.90
C THR A 16 12.28 6.03 18.93
N TYR A 17 13.28 6.84 18.59
CA TYR A 17 14.41 6.36 17.78
C TYR A 17 15.14 5.16 18.42
N ASP A 18 15.26 5.16 19.74
CA ASP A 18 15.92 4.09 20.48
C ASP A 18 15.16 2.76 20.38
N GLU A 19 13.83 2.80 20.51
CA GLU A 19 12.98 1.64 20.31
C GLU A 19 12.95 1.20 18.83
N PHE A 20 13.00 2.14 17.89
CA PHE A 20 12.89 1.86 16.45
C PHE A 20 14.16 1.24 15.84
N LYS A 21 15.32 1.40 16.50
CA LYS A 21 16.60 0.87 16.02
C LYS A 21 16.64 -0.67 15.97
N ASP A 22 15.99 -1.33 16.93
CA ASP A 22 15.92 -2.79 16.99
C ASP A 22 14.52 -3.27 16.60
N PHE A 23 14.37 -3.66 15.34
CA PHE A 23 13.11 -4.16 14.80
C PHE A 23 12.57 -5.35 15.62
N SER A 24 13.40 -6.34 15.90
CA SER A 24 12.97 -7.58 16.57
C SER A 24 12.52 -7.31 18.00
N ALA A 25 13.27 -6.52 18.76
CA ALA A 25 12.90 -6.13 20.10
C ALA A 25 11.60 -5.31 20.12
N PHE A 26 11.43 -4.38 19.15
CA PHE A 26 10.22 -3.60 19.06
C PHE A 26 8.99 -4.44 18.72
N ILE A 27 9.11 -5.39 17.77
CA ILE A 27 8.04 -6.34 17.46
C ILE A 27 7.65 -7.16 18.69
N ALA A 28 8.62 -7.74 19.40
CA ALA A 28 8.35 -8.48 20.64
C ALA A 28 7.61 -7.60 21.67
N SER A 29 7.96 -6.32 21.79
CA SER A 29 7.31 -5.38 22.71
C SER A 29 5.84 -5.10 22.35
N ILE A 30 5.48 -4.99 21.07
CA ILE A 30 4.09 -4.75 20.64
C ILE A 30 3.27 -6.04 20.70
N GLU A 31 3.90 -7.20 20.48
CA GLU A 31 3.25 -8.50 20.63
C GLU A 31 2.94 -8.80 22.10
N ALA A 32 3.83 -8.49 23.04
CA ALA A 32 3.56 -8.61 24.47
C ALA A 32 2.35 -7.78 24.92
N ARG A 33 2.04 -6.68 24.21
CA ARG A 33 0.85 -5.84 24.40
C ARG A 33 -0.40 -6.36 23.68
N GLY A 34 -0.32 -7.50 23.00
CA GLY A 34 -1.44 -8.15 22.34
C GLY A 34 -1.71 -7.68 20.90
N ALA A 35 -0.82 -6.92 20.26
CA ALA A 35 -1.02 -6.42 18.89
C ALA A 35 -1.28 -7.56 17.88
N HIS A 36 -0.59 -8.69 18.02
CA HIS A 36 -0.76 -9.87 17.17
C HIS A 36 -2.18 -10.46 17.25
N LYS A 37 -2.89 -10.28 18.36
CA LYS A 37 -4.27 -10.78 18.53
C LYS A 37 -5.27 -10.06 17.62
N ILE A 38 -4.92 -8.87 17.12
CA ILE A 38 -5.71 -8.07 16.18
C ILE A 38 -5.47 -8.51 14.73
N GLY A 39 -4.31 -9.10 14.44
CA GLY A 39 -3.90 -9.49 13.09
C GLY A 39 -3.35 -8.35 12.22
N LEU A 40 -3.47 -7.09 12.67
CA LEU A 40 -2.90 -5.91 12.01
C LEU A 40 -2.47 -4.87 13.05
N ALA A 41 -1.36 -4.18 12.80
CA ALA A 41 -0.89 -3.03 13.59
C ALA A 41 -0.25 -1.99 12.66
N LYS A 42 -0.35 -0.70 13.03
CA LYS A 42 0.31 0.40 12.33
C LYS A 42 1.48 0.92 13.17
N ILE A 43 2.66 1.08 12.56
CA ILE A 43 3.82 1.70 13.19
C ILE A 43 4.13 2.99 12.45
N VAL A 44 4.08 4.12 13.15
CA VAL A 44 4.49 5.42 12.61
C VAL A 44 5.94 5.66 13.03
N PRO A 45 6.91 5.66 12.11
CA PRO A 45 8.33 5.76 12.48
C PRO A 45 8.65 7.13 13.10
N PRO A 46 9.77 7.23 13.86
CA PRO A 46 10.27 8.51 14.38
C PRO A 46 10.48 9.53 13.26
N LYS A 47 10.22 10.82 13.53
CA LYS A 47 10.24 11.89 12.51
C LYS A 47 11.63 12.09 11.89
N GLU A 48 12.66 11.83 12.66
CA GLU A 48 14.08 11.90 12.30
C GLU A 48 14.52 10.72 11.42
N TRP A 49 13.75 9.62 11.36
CA TRP A 49 14.05 8.50 10.48
C TRP A 49 13.50 8.76 9.08
N THR A 50 14.39 8.79 8.10
CA THR A 50 14.04 8.90 6.68
C THR A 50 14.68 7.76 5.91
N PRO A 51 13.90 6.86 5.28
CA PRO A 51 14.44 5.67 4.61
C PRO A 51 15.34 6.03 3.43
N ARG A 52 14.97 7.02 2.61
CA ARG A 52 15.75 7.49 1.46
C ARG A 52 15.94 9.00 1.51
N LYS A 53 17.10 9.45 2.03
CA LYS A 53 17.42 10.89 2.23
C LYS A 53 17.33 11.75 0.96
N MET A 54 17.60 11.18 -0.21
CA MET A 54 17.55 11.88 -1.50
C MET A 54 16.14 12.00 -2.11
N GLY A 55 15.09 11.53 -1.40
CA GLY A 55 13.71 11.52 -1.89
C GLY A 55 13.47 10.45 -2.97
N TYR A 56 12.34 10.52 -3.68
CA TYR A 56 11.94 9.53 -4.69
C TYR A 56 11.89 10.06 -6.14
N LYS A 57 11.96 11.39 -6.32
CA LYS A 57 12.01 12.02 -7.66
C LYS A 57 13.43 11.93 -8.22
N SER A 58 13.73 10.84 -8.92
CA SER A 58 15.07 10.60 -9.47
C SER A 58 14.99 9.74 -10.74
N LYS A 59 15.82 10.02 -11.75
CA LYS A 59 15.90 9.21 -12.99
C LYS A 59 16.07 7.71 -12.71
N GLN A 60 16.87 7.37 -11.69
CA GLN A 60 17.07 6.00 -11.23
C GLN A 60 15.76 5.26 -10.86
N ILE A 61 14.75 5.97 -10.36
CA ILE A 61 13.44 5.39 -10.08
C ILE A 61 12.53 5.47 -11.31
N ASP A 62 12.46 6.63 -11.97
CA ASP A 62 11.54 6.87 -13.09
C ASP A 62 11.81 5.97 -14.33
N GLU A 63 13.06 5.54 -14.48
CA GLU A 63 13.52 4.66 -15.57
C GLU A 63 13.34 3.17 -15.25
N LYS A 64 12.98 2.79 -14.02
CA LYS A 64 12.68 1.39 -13.68
C LYS A 64 11.51 0.86 -14.50
N LEU A 65 11.54 -0.44 -14.75
CA LEU A 65 10.43 -1.17 -15.35
C LEU A 65 9.52 -1.71 -14.24
N VAL A 66 8.22 -1.54 -14.44
CA VAL A 66 7.19 -2.36 -13.81
C VAL A 66 7.10 -3.62 -14.65
N GLU A 67 7.74 -4.69 -14.18
CA GLU A 67 7.75 -5.98 -14.85
C GLU A 67 6.43 -6.71 -14.64
N ASN A 68 5.93 -7.35 -15.70
CA ASN A 68 4.73 -8.20 -15.68
C ASN A 68 3.54 -7.61 -14.88
N PRO A 69 3.14 -6.34 -15.10
CA PRO A 69 2.05 -5.76 -14.34
C PRO A 69 0.76 -6.55 -14.56
N ILE A 70 -0.11 -6.59 -13.56
CA ILE A 70 -1.30 -7.43 -13.55
C ILE A 70 -2.53 -6.55 -13.70
N LYS A 71 -3.32 -6.76 -14.74
CA LYS A 71 -4.65 -6.17 -14.86
C LYS A 71 -5.63 -7.01 -14.04
N GLN A 72 -6.35 -6.37 -13.13
CA GLN A 72 -7.25 -7.04 -12.19
C GLN A 72 -8.70 -6.91 -12.67
N GLU A 73 -9.20 -7.93 -13.36
CA GLU A 73 -10.60 -7.99 -13.75
C GLU A 73 -11.43 -8.52 -12.58
N VAL A 74 -12.30 -7.68 -12.03
CA VAL A 74 -13.16 -8.06 -10.91
C VAL A 74 -14.54 -8.43 -11.41
N ARG A 75 -15.06 -9.58 -10.97
CA ARG A 75 -16.43 -10.02 -11.22
C ARG A 75 -17.11 -10.32 -9.88
N GLY A 76 -18.40 -10.06 -9.79
CA GLY A 76 -19.17 -10.27 -8.56
C GLY A 76 -20.08 -9.11 -8.25
N LYS A 77 -20.81 -9.22 -7.14
CA LYS A 77 -21.77 -8.22 -6.66
C LYS A 77 -22.10 -8.48 -5.20
N ASP A 78 -22.82 -7.54 -4.58
CA ASP A 78 -23.37 -7.69 -3.23
C ASP A 78 -22.30 -8.04 -2.17
N GLY A 79 -21.10 -7.48 -2.31
CA GLY A 79 -19.98 -7.69 -1.38
C GLY A 79 -19.13 -8.94 -1.64
N ILE A 80 -19.48 -9.76 -2.63
CA ILE A 80 -18.76 -11.00 -2.96
C ILE A 80 -18.16 -10.86 -4.36
N TYR A 81 -16.83 -10.96 -4.45
CA TYR A 81 -16.08 -10.71 -5.67
C TYR A 81 -14.98 -11.75 -5.90
N SER A 82 -14.72 -12.05 -7.17
CA SER A 82 -13.58 -12.82 -7.66
C SER A 82 -12.70 -11.90 -8.51
N VAL A 83 -11.37 -11.99 -8.31
CA VAL A 83 -10.39 -11.21 -9.06
C VAL A 83 -9.64 -12.13 -10.03
N PHE A 84 -9.69 -11.80 -11.32
CA PHE A 84 -8.95 -12.48 -12.38
C PHE A 84 -7.73 -11.65 -12.76
N ASN A 85 -6.55 -12.27 -12.72
CA ASN A 85 -5.27 -11.60 -12.94
C ASN A 85 -4.80 -11.83 -14.38
N ILE A 86 -4.77 -10.77 -15.18
CA ILE A 86 -4.32 -10.81 -16.58
C ILE A 86 -2.98 -10.09 -16.68
N GLN A 87 -1.91 -10.86 -16.86
CA GLN A 87 -0.57 -10.32 -17.04
C GLN A 87 -0.51 -9.41 -18.27
N GLN A 88 0.09 -8.24 -18.09
CA GLN A 88 0.33 -7.23 -19.11
C GLN A 88 1.82 -7.20 -19.45
N ARG A 89 2.15 -6.53 -20.57
CA ARG A 89 3.55 -6.30 -20.95
C ARG A 89 4.21 -5.32 -19.98
N SER A 90 5.50 -5.52 -19.73
CA SER A 90 6.31 -4.61 -18.90
C SER A 90 6.23 -3.18 -19.42
N ILE A 91 6.20 -2.22 -18.49
CA ILE A 91 6.04 -0.79 -18.78
C ILE A 91 6.99 0.03 -17.91
N LYS A 92 7.53 1.15 -18.43
CA LYS A 92 8.34 2.07 -17.61
C LYS A 92 7.51 2.65 -16.48
N LEU A 93 8.11 2.83 -15.30
CA LEU A 93 7.44 3.38 -14.12
C LEU A 93 6.85 4.77 -14.39
N SER A 94 7.59 5.64 -15.08
CA SER A 94 7.06 6.95 -15.54
C SER A 94 5.81 6.83 -16.41
N SER A 95 5.70 5.78 -17.23
CA SER A 95 4.53 5.55 -18.08
C SER A 95 3.38 4.92 -17.29
N PHE A 96 3.69 4.05 -16.33
CA PHE A 96 2.72 3.53 -15.36
C PHE A 96 2.11 4.65 -14.52
N GLN A 97 2.92 5.60 -14.05
CA GLN A 97 2.46 6.79 -13.34
C GLN A 97 1.51 7.63 -14.20
N ARG A 98 1.89 7.92 -15.46
CA ARG A 98 1.00 8.65 -16.39
C ARG A 98 -0.32 7.91 -16.61
N LEU A 99 -0.30 6.58 -16.66
CA LEU A 99 -1.51 5.76 -16.78
C LEU A 99 -2.38 5.90 -15.53
N ALA A 100 -1.80 5.76 -14.34
CA ALA A 100 -2.51 5.92 -13.07
C ALA A 100 -3.10 7.33 -12.88
N SER A 101 -2.45 8.37 -13.43
CA SER A 101 -2.93 9.76 -13.41
C SER A 101 -3.87 10.13 -14.56
N SER A 102 -4.14 9.22 -15.50
CA SER A 102 -5.07 9.48 -16.61
C SER A 102 -6.51 9.56 -16.12
N SER A 103 -7.39 10.24 -16.86
CA SER A 103 -8.82 10.35 -16.55
C SER A 103 -9.52 9.00 -16.36
N ARG A 104 -8.97 7.93 -16.95
CA ARG A 104 -9.50 6.56 -16.82
C ARG A 104 -9.22 5.92 -15.46
N TYR A 105 -8.06 6.18 -14.86
CA TYR A 105 -7.61 5.46 -13.66
C TYR A 105 -7.42 6.36 -12.43
N ALA A 106 -7.37 7.68 -12.62
CA ALA A 106 -7.19 8.62 -11.53
C ALA A 106 -8.35 8.55 -10.55
N ALA A 107 -8.03 8.61 -9.26
CA ALA A 107 -9.02 8.84 -8.22
C ALA A 107 -9.70 10.20 -8.43
N SER A 108 -10.99 10.29 -8.10
CA SER A 108 -11.70 11.56 -8.18
C SER A 108 -11.23 12.47 -7.05
N SER A 109 -10.55 13.57 -7.41
CA SER A 109 -10.07 14.58 -6.47
C SER A 109 -11.20 15.22 -5.65
N ALA A 110 -12.42 15.23 -6.16
CA ALA A 110 -13.59 15.79 -5.48
C ALA A 110 -13.97 15.04 -4.19
N ILE A 111 -13.59 13.76 -4.06
CA ILE A 111 -13.93 12.94 -2.89
C ILE A 111 -12.70 12.41 -2.15
N SER A 112 -11.48 12.77 -2.57
CA SER A 112 -10.25 12.19 -2.03
C SER A 112 -10.01 12.51 -0.55
N ASN A 113 -10.64 13.58 -0.03
CA ASN A 113 -10.52 13.98 1.38
C ASN A 113 -11.59 13.36 2.29
N ASP A 114 -12.54 12.60 1.73
CA ASP A 114 -13.63 11.96 2.45
C ASP A 114 -13.49 10.44 2.31
N LEU A 115 -12.91 9.82 3.35
CA LEU A 115 -12.56 8.40 3.33
C LEU A 115 -13.78 7.49 3.19
N GLU A 116 -14.91 7.84 3.83
CA GLU A 116 -16.15 7.05 3.74
C GLU A 116 -16.73 7.09 2.33
N LYS A 117 -16.76 8.27 1.70
CA LYS A 117 -17.20 8.38 0.30
C LYS A 117 -16.25 7.67 -0.66
N LEU A 118 -14.94 7.73 -0.40
CA LEU A 118 -13.94 7.06 -1.21
C LEU A 118 -14.09 5.54 -1.12
N GLU A 119 -14.25 4.99 0.08
CA GLU A 119 -14.50 3.57 0.33
C GLU A 119 -15.81 3.12 -0.34
N LYS A 120 -16.90 3.87 -0.15
CA LYS A 120 -18.17 3.57 -0.80
C LYS A 120 -18.03 3.54 -2.33
N LYS A 121 -17.33 4.51 -2.92
CA LYS A 121 -17.08 4.55 -4.36
C LYS A 121 -16.23 3.36 -4.80
N TYR A 122 -15.21 2.98 -4.04
CA TYR A 122 -14.37 1.82 -4.33
C TYR A 122 -15.23 0.56 -4.50
N TRP A 123 -16.06 0.23 -3.50
CA TRP A 123 -16.92 -0.96 -3.56
C TRP A 123 -17.98 -0.88 -4.67
N GLN A 124 -18.56 0.29 -4.90
CA GLN A 124 -19.57 0.50 -5.95
C GLN A 124 -19.02 0.41 -7.39
N SER A 125 -17.73 0.71 -7.60
CA SER A 125 -17.13 0.79 -8.93
C SER A 125 -16.12 -0.32 -9.24
N LEU A 126 -15.98 -1.28 -8.32
CA LEU A 126 -14.94 -2.32 -8.38
C LEU A 126 -14.96 -3.14 -9.68
N THR A 127 -16.14 -3.36 -10.27
CA THR A 127 -16.32 -4.13 -11.52
C THR A 127 -16.29 -3.25 -12.79
N SER A 128 -16.27 -1.92 -12.66
CA SER A 128 -16.50 -1.00 -13.78
C SER A 128 -15.25 -0.75 -14.62
N ASN A 129 -14.07 -0.70 -13.99
CA ASN A 129 -12.81 -0.50 -14.69
C ASN A 129 -11.70 -1.31 -14.01
N ALA A 130 -11.16 -2.28 -14.73
CA ALA A 130 -10.10 -3.15 -14.23
C ALA A 130 -8.79 -2.38 -14.06
N PRO A 131 -8.28 -2.15 -12.83
CA PRO A 131 -7.03 -1.45 -12.61
C PRO A 131 -5.84 -2.32 -13.03
N ILE A 132 -4.67 -1.69 -13.16
CA ILE A 132 -3.40 -2.38 -13.41
C ILE A 132 -2.52 -2.18 -12.18
N TYR A 133 -1.97 -3.28 -11.67
CA TYR A 133 -1.15 -3.32 -10.46
C TYR A 133 0.26 -3.84 -10.78
N GLY A 134 1.27 -3.05 -10.45
CA GLY A 134 2.68 -3.46 -10.53
C GLY A 134 3.11 -4.20 -9.28
N ALA A 135 2.97 -5.52 -9.27
CA ALA A 135 3.30 -6.39 -8.15
C ALA A 135 4.53 -7.26 -8.45
N GLY A 136 5.09 -7.91 -7.42
CA GLY A 136 6.16 -8.90 -7.61
C GLY A 136 7.52 -8.31 -8.04
N THR A 137 7.80 -7.05 -7.67
CA THR A 137 9.07 -6.39 -7.99
C THR A 137 10.20 -6.86 -7.06
N PHE A 138 11.32 -7.30 -7.64
CA PHE A 138 12.47 -7.86 -6.91
C PHE A 138 13.55 -6.82 -6.53
N PHE A 139 13.18 -5.60 -6.14
CA PHE A 139 14.16 -4.58 -5.74
C PHE A 139 13.74 -3.80 -4.49
N SER A 140 14.74 -3.31 -3.75
CA SER A 140 14.53 -2.36 -2.66
C SER A 140 14.82 -0.94 -3.11
N ILE A 141 14.07 0.02 -2.56
CA ILE A 141 14.31 1.46 -2.72
C ILE A 141 14.91 2.10 -1.46
N LEU A 142 15.26 1.29 -0.44
CA LEU A 142 15.72 1.80 0.85
C LEU A 142 17.12 2.41 0.76
N LEU A 143 18.03 1.92 -0.09
CA LEU A 143 19.42 2.40 -0.14
C LEU A 143 20.03 2.22 -1.54
N GLU A 144 20.82 3.20 -2.00
CA GLU A 144 21.90 2.90 -2.95
C GLU A 144 22.97 2.12 -2.18
N ARG A 145 23.31 0.92 -2.63
CA ARG A 145 24.60 0.33 -2.27
C ARG A 145 25.66 1.24 -2.88
N LYS A 146 26.22 2.17 -2.10
CA LYS A 146 27.58 2.64 -2.35
C LYS A 146 28.48 1.44 -2.07
N TYR A 147 28.76 0.65 -3.11
CA TYR A 147 29.99 -0.11 -3.13
C TYR A 147 31.11 0.93 -3.18
N SER A 148 31.69 1.22 -2.02
CA SER A 148 33.01 1.85 -1.88
C SER A 148 34.08 0.80 -2.12
#